data_AF-A0A0B3RUA1-F1
#
_entry.id   AF-A0A0B3RUA1-F1
#
_cell.length_a   1.000
_cell.length_b   1.000
_cell.length_c   1.000
_cell.angle_alpha   90.00
_cell.angle_beta   90.00
_cell.angle_gamma   90.00
#
_symmetry.space_group_name_H-M   'P 1'
#
loop_
_entity.id
_entity.type
_entity.pdbx_description
1 polymer ?
#
loop_
_entity_poly.entity_id
_entity_poly.type
_entity_poly.pdbx_seq_one_letter_code
_entity_poly.pdbx_strand_id
1 'polypeptide(L)' 'MSKELEARLESLREELAAAQGEARDDLMEHLEQAVLGLEGVGAEIPAWAREMVEAHHEDEAEDGFDNMPV' A
#
# COMPACT_ATOMS: atom_id res chain seq x y z
N MET A 1 12.37 13.39 -9.53
CA MET A 1 10.99 12.90 -9.44
C MET A 1 10.88 11.39 -9.36
N SER A 2 11.13 10.58 -10.41
CA SER A 2 10.97 9.11 -10.30
C SER A 2 11.85 8.47 -9.21
N LYS A 3 13.14 8.83 -9.16
CA LYS A 3 14.09 8.30 -8.16
C LYS A 3 13.76 8.62 -6.70
N GLU A 4 13.06 9.73 -6.45
CA GLU A 4 12.69 10.14 -5.08
C GLU A 4 11.48 9.33 -4.60
N LEU A 5 10.52 9.04 -5.49
CA LEU A 5 9.41 8.14 -5.16
C LEU A 5 9.88 6.69 -5.03
N GLU A 6 10.78 6.23 -5.90
CA GLU A 6 11.37 4.89 -5.78
C GLU A 6 12.09 4.71 -4.44
N ALA A 7 12.95 5.67 -4.05
CA ALA A 7 13.62 5.63 -2.76
C ALA A 7 12.64 5.69 -1.57
N ARG A 8 11.53 6.43 -1.72
CA ARG A 8 10.48 6.49 -0.70
C ARG A 8 9.72 5.17 -0.59
N LEU A 9 9.45 4.49 -1.71
CA LEU A 9 8.86 3.15 -1.71
C LEU A 9 9.80 2.14 -1.03
N GLU A 10 11.10 2.18 -1.32
CA GLU A 10 12.07 1.30 -0.63
C GLU A 10 12.10 1.54 0.88
N SER A 11 12.12 2.81 1.32
CA SER A 11 12.03 3.16 2.75
C SER A 11 10.75 2.61 3.38
N LEU A 12 9.59 2.87 2.75
CA LEU A 12 8.30 2.38 3.24
C LEU A 12 8.27 0.86 3.36
N ARG A 13 8.90 0.14 2.44
CA ARG A 13 9.02 -1.32 2.51
C ARG A 13 9.83 -1.77 3.73
N GLU A 14 10.96 -1.12 4.02
CA GLU A 14 11.78 -1.43 5.20
C GLU A 14 11.02 -1.12 6.49
N GLU A 15 10.32 0.02 6.53
CA GLU A 15 9.49 0.46 7.65
C GLU A 15 8.33 -0.52 7.88
N LEU A 16 7.63 -0.94 6.82
CA LEU A 16 6.56 -1.94 6.88
C LEU A 16 7.03 -3.32 7.33
N ALA A 17 8.26 -3.69 7.00
CA ALA A 17 8.86 -4.95 7.47
C ALA A 17 9.15 -4.91 8.98
N ALA A 18 9.43 -3.73 9.54
CA ALA A 18 9.70 -3.53 10.97
C ALA A 18 8.43 -3.18 11.78
N ALA A 19 7.41 -2.62 11.13
CA ALA A 19 6.17 -2.17 11.75
C ALA A 19 5.13 -3.29 11.90
N GLN A 20 4.33 -3.20 12.96
CA GLN A 20 3.23 -4.11 13.27
C GLN A 20 2.06 -3.34 13.91
N GLY A 21 0.85 -3.88 13.78
CA GLY A 21 -0.37 -3.24 14.29
C GLY A 21 -0.65 -1.90 13.61
N GLU A 22 -1.21 -0.95 14.36
CA GLU A 22 -1.64 0.36 13.86
C GLU A 22 -0.56 1.10 13.05
N ALA A 23 0.70 1.06 13.49
CA ALA A 23 1.80 1.70 12.75
C ALA A 23 2.05 1.08 11.37
N ARG A 24 1.71 -0.20 11.17
CA ARG A 24 1.80 -0.87 9.88
C ARG A 24 0.66 -0.44 8.96
N ASP A 25 -0.55 -0.29 9.49
CA ASP A 25 -1.72 0.24 8.76
C ASP A 25 -1.45 1.66 8.25
N ASP A 26 -1.01 2.59 9.12
CA ASP A 26 -0.62 3.94 8.70
C ASP A 26 0.41 3.93 7.56
N LEU A 27 1.44 3.07 7.68
CA LEU A 27 2.47 2.94 6.64
C LEU A 27 1.92 2.31 5.35
N MET A 28 0.89 1.46 5.44
CA MET A 28 0.22 0.86 4.29
C MET A 28 -0.60 1.89 3.54
N GLU A 29 -1.34 2.74 4.24
CA GLU A 29 -2.03 3.89 3.63
C GLU A 29 -1.03 4.80 2.90
N HIS A 30 0.13 5.05 3.51
CA HIS A 30 1.20 5.83 2.88
C HIS A 30 1.78 5.14 1.63
N LEU A 31 1.88 3.81 1.63
CA LEU A 31 2.29 3.03 0.46
C LEU A 31 1.26 3.15 -0.66
N GLU A 32 -0.03 3.02 -0.34
CA GLU A 32 -1.12 3.16 -1.29
C GLU A 32 -1.10 4.53 -1.97
N GLN A 33 -1.00 5.62 -1.19
CA GLN A 33 -0.92 6.98 -1.74
C GLN A 33 0.29 7.17 -2.66
N ALA A 34 1.42 6.54 -2.35
CA ALA A 34 2.60 6.58 -3.21
C ALA A 34 2.40 5.81 -4.52
N VAL A 35 1.72 4.65 -4.48
CA VAL A 35 1.36 3.86 -5.67
C VAL A 35 0.39 4.63 -6.56
N LEU A 36 -0.68 5.18 -6.00
CA LEU A 36 -1.65 6.01 -6.73
C LEU A 36 -0.99 7.24 -7.37
N GLY A 37 -0.04 7.85 -6.65
CA GLY A 37 0.77 8.94 -7.17
C GLY A 37 1.61 8.55 -8.39
N LEU A 38 2.19 7.34 -8.40
CA LEU A 38 2.92 6.79 -9.54
C LEU A 38 2.00 6.42 -10.70
N GLU A 39 0.82 5.85 -10.43
CA GLU A 39 -0.19 5.54 -11.46
C GLU A 39 -0.66 6.83 -12.15
N GLY A 40 -0.94 7.87 -11.37
CA GLY A 40 -1.41 9.16 -11.89
C GLY A 40 -0.42 9.88 -12.80
N VAL A 41 0.88 9.59 -12.67
CA VAL A 41 1.92 10.13 -13.56
C VAL A 41 2.37 9.13 -14.64
N GLY A 42 1.77 7.93 -14.69
CA GLY A 42 2.13 6.86 -15.62
C GLY A 42 3.54 6.30 -15.40
N ALA A 43 4.05 6.38 -14.17
CA ALA A 43 5.35 5.80 -13.82
C ALA A 43 5.23 4.30 -13.54
N GLU A 44 6.35 3.58 -13.69
CA GLU A 44 6.40 2.16 -13.38
C GLU A 44 6.28 1.95 -11.87
N ILE A 45 5.34 1.09 -11.48
CA ILE A 45 5.11 0.72 -10.09
C ILE A 45 5.73 -0.65 -9.86
N PRO A 46 6.53 -0.81 -8.80
CA PRO A 46 7.07 -2.12 -8.46
C PRO A 46 5.93 -3.12 -8.18
N ALA A 47 6.03 -4.32 -8.75
CA ALA A 47 5.04 -5.39 -8.56
C ALA A 47 4.77 -5.66 -7.08
N TRP A 48 5.82 -5.70 -6.25
CA TRP A 48 5.70 -5.93 -4.81
C TRP A 48 4.84 -4.87 -4.10
N ALA A 49 4.86 -3.62 -4.56
CA ALA A 49 4.12 -2.53 -3.92
C ALA A 49 2.63 -2.66 -4.25
N ARG A 50 2.34 -3.01 -5.50
CA ARG A 50 0.99 -3.30 -5.97
C ARG A 50 0.40 -4.51 -5.23
N GLU A 51 1.16 -5.61 -5.16
CA GLU A 51 0.75 -6.83 -4.46
C GLU A 51 0.47 -6.59 -2.97
N MET A 52 1.27 -5.74 -2.29
CA MET A 52 1.02 -5.42 -0.88
C MET A 52 -0.26 -4.60 -0.67
N VAL A 53 -0.53 -3.62 -1.53
CA VAL A 53 -1.76 -2.82 -1.48
C VAL A 53 -2.99 -3.68 -1.78
N GLU A 54 -2.92 -4.52 -2.82
CA GLU A 54 -4.00 -5.44 -3.17
C GLU A 54 -4.30 -6.42 -2.03
N ALA A 55 -3.26 -7.01 -1.42
CA ALA A 55 -3.41 -7.91 -0.29
C ALA A 55 -4.00 -7.22 0.96
N HIS A 56 -3.68 -5.94 1.19
CA HIS A 56 -4.26 -5.17 2.30
C HIS A 56 -5.76 -4.94 2.10
N HIS A 57 -6.17 -4.57 0.88
CA HIS A 57 -7.59 -4.39 0.55
C HIS A 57 -8.38 -5.69 0.59
N GLU A 58 -7.77 -6.83 0.27
CA GLU A 58 -8.41 -8.14 0.41
C GLU A 58 -8.69 -8.46 1.89
N ASP A 59 -7.73 -8.19 2.79
CA ASP A 59 -7.89 -8.40 4.25
C ASP A 59 -9.00 -7.49 4.83
N GLU A 60 -9.06 -6.22 4.41
CA GLU A 60 -10.14 -5.29 4.79
C GLU A 60 -11.50 -5.67 4.19
N ALA A 61 -11.53 -6.18 2.95
CA ALA A 61 -12.75 -6.62 2.30
C ALA A 61 -13.34 -7.86 2.98
N GLU A 62 -12.51 -8.80 3.45
CA GLU A 62 -12.95 -10.00 4.16
C GLU A 62 -13.60 -9.69 5.53
N ASP A 63 -13.23 -8.59 6.19
CA ASP A 63 -13.90 -8.13 7.43
C ASP A 63 -15.24 -7.39 7.15
N GLY A 64 -15.43 -6.88 5.93
CA GLY A 64 -16.59 -6.06 5.54
C GLY A 64 -17.80 -6.81 4.97
N PHE A 65 -17.72 -8.12 4.70
CA PHE A 65 -18.82 -8.86 4.05
C PHE A 65 -19.96 -9.31 4.99
N ASP A 66 -19.90 -9.07 6.31
CA ASP A 66 -20.97 -9.47 7.25
C ASP A 66 -22.18 -8.50 7.29
N ASN A 67 -22.18 -7.41 6.49
CA ASN A 67 -23.25 -6.40 6.57
C ASN A 67 -23.86 -5.99 5.22
N MET A 68 -24.09 -6.95 4.33
CA MET A 68 -25.00 -6.75 3.20
C MET A 68 -26.39 -7.32 3.59
N PRO A 69 -27.42 -6.49 3.87
CA PRO A 69 -28.74 -7.00 4.18
C PRO A 69 -29.34 -7.65 2.93
N VAL A 70 -29.79 -8.90 3.07
CA VAL A 70 -30.62 -9.62 2.07
C VAL A 70 -31.99 -8.96 1.89
#